data_AF-A0A0G2G0W3-F1
#
_entry.id   AF-A0A0G2G0W3-F1
#
_cell.length_a   1.000
_cell.length_b   1.000
_cell.length_c   1.000
_cell.angle_alpha   90.00
_cell.angle_beta   90.00
_cell.angle_gamma   90.00
#
_symmetry.space_group_name_H-M   'P 1'
#
loop_
_entity.id
_entity.type
_entity.pdbx_description
1 polymer ?
#
loop_
_entity_poly.entity_id
_entity_poly.type
_entity_poly.pdbx_seq_one_letter_code
_entity_poly.pdbx_strand_id
1 'polypeptide(L)'
;MTAQILSGELANLVNESKRKNPDLRNAADKSLQELRALPSTSETQLAADLSRRTAFIDPFVKACQTQNAKFAGSAVVCLQRLIVMRAVPRGRLKEVLDGFRDSSQLSLDIQLKILQALPSLIQNYSDEVRGELLSSVLQVCSTLQTAKNPVASATAAATLQQLVISTFEKVVVEDEKQLQIPTVTEVRGDEGNISVRPSANDAYKVFRDICLLIEGSKPQSIRFSAISQASGLELVEAVLSNHGSLFLSHAEQAFILRTHIMPLVIKSLSERLSFSITLRIMRIFNLIIRQHLAIVPSECEMALGLLNHMLDPDAAAPWKRAMCMEVFRNVYSDPNLIIQIYAQYDSQEGKKPVIRDNLAVFVRLSTEKPTVIGLGQHSTAPPGLKLYQ
;
A
#
# COMPACT_ATOMS: atom_id res chain seq x y z
N MET A 1 -17.91 -29.23 7.75
CA MET A 1 -18.53 -28.88 6.44
C MET A 1 -17.50 -28.88 5.32
N THR A 2 -16.27 -28.42 5.59
CA THR A 2 -15.21 -28.28 4.59
C THR A 2 -14.76 -29.59 3.93
N ALA A 3 -14.66 -30.70 4.68
CA ALA A 3 -14.31 -32.02 4.11
C ALA A 3 -15.31 -32.49 3.04
N GLN A 4 -16.62 -32.24 3.22
CA GLN A 4 -17.64 -32.62 2.25
C GLN A 4 -17.50 -31.82 0.95
N ILE A 5 -17.21 -30.52 1.07
CA ILE A 5 -16.98 -29.64 -0.09
C ILE A 5 -15.73 -30.09 -0.84
N LEU A 6 -14.60 -30.28 -0.14
CA LEU A 6 -13.36 -30.77 -0.75
C LEU A 6 -13.56 -32.14 -1.44
N SER A 7 -14.30 -33.05 -0.80
CA SER A 7 -14.64 -34.34 -1.40
C SER A 7 -15.51 -34.19 -2.65
N GLY A 8 -16.46 -33.26 -2.65
CA GLY A 8 -17.30 -32.97 -3.81
C GLY A 8 -16.51 -32.40 -4.98
N GLU A 9 -15.66 -31.40 -4.72
CA GLU A 9 -14.81 -30.77 -5.73
C GLU A 9 -13.76 -31.74 -6.30
N LEU A 10 -13.12 -32.57 -5.45
CA LEU A 10 -12.21 -33.61 -5.92
C LEU A 10 -12.92 -34.66 -6.77
N ALA A 11 -14.13 -35.09 -6.41
CA ALA A 11 -14.92 -36.00 -7.22
C ALA A 11 -15.32 -35.37 -8.56
N ASN A 12 -15.64 -34.08 -8.58
CA ASN A 12 -15.91 -33.32 -9.80
C ASN A 12 -14.66 -33.27 -10.69
N LEU A 13 -13.50 -32.91 -10.13
CA LEU A 13 -12.22 -32.91 -10.85
C LEU A 13 -11.89 -34.29 -11.44
N VAL A 14 -12.07 -35.38 -10.69
CA VAL A 14 -11.88 -36.75 -11.19
C VAL A 14 -12.81 -37.03 -12.38
N ASN A 15 -14.08 -36.65 -12.30
CA ASN A 15 -15.06 -36.90 -13.35
C ASN A 15 -14.80 -36.09 -14.63
N GLU A 16 -14.47 -34.80 -14.49
CA GLU A 16 -14.27 -33.94 -15.65
C GLU A 16 -12.91 -34.14 -16.33
N SER A 17 -11.89 -34.57 -15.59
CA SER A 17 -10.53 -34.80 -16.14
C SER A 17 -10.37 -36.14 -16.86
N LYS A 18 -11.34 -37.08 -16.76
CA LYS A 18 -11.26 -38.48 -17.26
C LYS A 18 -10.72 -38.65 -18.68
N ARG A 19 -11.07 -37.76 -19.60
CA ARG A 19 -10.71 -37.86 -21.03
C ARG A 19 -9.62 -36.87 -21.46
N LYS A 20 -9.37 -35.82 -20.68
CA LYS A 20 -8.56 -34.68 -21.10
C LYS A 20 -7.21 -34.60 -20.39
N ASN A 21 -7.10 -35.08 -19.16
CA ASN A 21 -5.88 -34.94 -18.37
C ASN A 21 -5.74 -36.10 -17.37
N PRO A 22 -5.11 -37.23 -17.76
CA PRO A 22 -5.00 -38.41 -16.91
C PRO A 22 -4.17 -38.16 -15.64
N ASP A 23 -3.17 -37.28 -15.70
CA ASP A 23 -2.33 -36.93 -14.55
C ASP A 23 -3.10 -36.15 -13.49
N LEU A 24 -3.94 -35.21 -13.92
CA LEU A 24 -4.84 -34.49 -13.02
C LEU A 24 -5.86 -35.44 -12.37
N ARG A 25 -6.43 -36.36 -13.16
CA ARG A 25 -7.35 -37.38 -12.65
C ARG A 25 -6.70 -38.22 -11.55
N ASN A 26 -5.50 -38.74 -11.81
CA ASN A 26 -4.79 -39.62 -10.87
C ASN A 26 -4.44 -38.88 -9.57
N ALA A 27 -4.01 -37.61 -9.67
CA ALA A 27 -3.73 -36.78 -8.50
C ALA A 27 -5.00 -36.48 -7.68
N ALA A 28 -6.12 -36.23 -8.36
CA ALA A 28 -7.40 -35.95 -7.70
C ALA A 28 -7.98 -37.19 -7.02
N ASP A 29 -7.89 -38.36 -7.67
CA ASP A 29 -8.35 -39.63 -7.09
C ASP A 29 -7.53 -40.02 -5.86
N LYS A 30 -6.20 -39.87 -5.92
CA LYS A 30 -5.31 -40.08 -4.78
C LYS A 30 -5.68 -39.16 -3.60
N SER A 31 -5.85 -37.86 -3.85
CA SER A 31 -6.18 -36.90 -2.79
C SER A 31 -7.59 -37.14 -2.22
N LEU A 32 -8.53 -37.62 -3.03
CA LEU A 32 -9.87 -38.01 -2.59
C LEU A 32 -9.84 -39.25 -1.69
N GLN A 33 -9.05 -40.26 -2.04
CA GLN A 33 -8.84 -41.44 -1.21
C GLN A 33 -8.19 -41.07 0.13
N GLU A 34 -7.17 -40.21 0.09
CA GLU A 34 -6.52 -39.68 1.28
C GLU A 34 -7.48 -38.93 2.20
N LEU A 35 -8.36 -38.09 1.65
CA LEU A 35 -9.38 -37.37 2.41
C LEU A 35 -10.42 -38.32 3.04
N ARG A 36 -10.82 -39.38 2.33
CA ARG A 36 -11.77 -40.39 2.84
C ARG A 36 -11.16 -41.30 3.90
N ALA A 37 -9.84 -41.50 3.86
CA ALA A 37 -9.11 -42.28 4.85
C ALA A 37 -8.91 -41.52 6.18
N LEU A 38 -9.13 -40.20 6.20
CA LEU A 38 -9.05 -39.41 7.43
C LEU A 38 -10.30 -39.66 8.29
N PRO A 39 -10.12 -39.82 9.62
CA PRO A 39 -11.26 -39.98 10.51
C PRO A 39 -12.11 -38.69 10.52
N SER A 40 -13.43 -38.86 10.61
CA SER A 40 -14.35 -37.73 10.75
C SER A 40 -14.12 -37.02 12.08
N THR A 41 -13.26 -36.01 12.06
CA THR A 41 -12.72 -35.28 13.21
C THR A 41 -13.06 -33.79 13.11
N SER A 42 -12.71 -33.01 14.13
CA SER A 42 -12.90 -31.55 14.14
C SER A 42 -12.20 -30.87 12.96
N GLU A 43 -12.67 -29.69 12.53
CA GLU A 43 -12.06 -28.98 11.38
C GLU A 43 -10.59 -28.60 11.62
N THR A 44 -10.20 -28.37 12.88
CA THR A 44 -8.80 -28.09 13.28
C THR A 44 -7.91 -29.33 13.12
N GLN A 45 -8.40 -30.51 13.49
CA GLN A 45 -7.67 -31.77 13.31
C GLN A 45 -7.53 -32.11 11.83
N LEU A 46 -8.61 -31.95 11.06
CA LEU A 46 -8.57 -32.10 9.60
C LEU A 46 -7.51 -31.18 8.98
N ALA A 47 -7.46 -29.90 9.37
CA ALA A 47 -6.47 -28.97 8.85
C ALA A 47 -5.04 -29.40 9.20
N ALA A 48 -4.80 -29.84 10.43
CA ALA A 48 -3.50 -30.35 10.86
C ALA A 48 -3.07 -31.58 10.04
N ASP A 49 -3.98 -32.54 9.82
CA ASP A 49 -3.70 -33.75 9.06
C ASP A 49 -3.42 -33.47 7.59
N LEU A 50 -4.21 -32.58 6.96
CA LEU A 50 -4.00 -32.17 5.58
C LEU A 50 -2.69 -31.40 5.40
N SER A 51 -2.31 -30.53 6.35
CA SER A 51 -1.07 -29.76 6.28
C SER A 51 0.20 -30.64 6.28
N ARG A 52 0.12 -31.85 6.86
CA ARG A 52 1.22 -32.84 6.89
C ARG A 52 1.32 -33.62 5.58
N ARG A 53 0.24 -33.70 4.80
CA ARG A 53 0.19 -34.44 3.54
C ARG A 53 0.59 -33.51 2.39
N THR A 54 1.89 -33.42 2.13
CA THR A 54 2.44 -32.50 1.12
C THR A 54 1.82 -32.69 -0.26
N ALA A 55 1.53 -33.93 -0.68
CA ALA A 55 0.94 -34.26 -1.98
C ALA A 55 -0.55 -33.92 -2.12
N PHE A 56 -1.26 -33.62 -1.02
CA PHE A 56 -2.71 -33.41 -1.04
C PHE A 56 -3.15 -32.26 -1.96
N ILE A 57 -2.30 -31.24 -2.12
CA ILE A 57 -2.62 -30.07 -2.95
C ILE A 57 -2.28 -30.25 -4.44
N ASP A 58 -1.61 -31.35 -4.82
CA ASP A 58 -1.20 -31.65 -6.20
C ASP A 58 -2.32 -31.49 -7.24
N PRO A 59 -3.53 -32.05 -7.06
CA PRO A 59 -4.58 -31.89 -8.05
C PRO A 59 -4.96 -30.43 -8.27
N PHE A 60 -4.97 -29.61 -7.22
CA PHE A 60 -5.36 -28.21 -7.33
C PHE A 60 -4.28 -27.37 -8.03
N VAL A 61 -3.01 -27.57 -7.69
CA VAL A 61 -1.89 -26.90 -8.37
C VAL A 61 -1.85 -27.28 -9.86
N LYS A 62 -1.98 -28.58 -10.18
CA LYS A 62 -2.04 -29.06 -11.56
C LYS A 62 -3.25 -28.52 -12.32
N ALA A 63 -4.43 -28.46 -11.68
CA ALA A 63 -5.63 -27.91 -12.28
C ALA A 63 -5.46 -26.45 -12.69
N CYS A 64 -4.82 -25.62 -11.85
CA CYS A 64 -4.48 -24.23 -12.18
C CYS A 64 -3.55 -24.14 -13.40
N GLN A 65 -2.54 -25.01 -13.49
CA GLN A 65 -1.59 -25.06 -14.62
C GLN A 65 -2.24 -25.43 -15.96
N THR A 66 -3.39 -26.12 -15.97
CA THR A 66 -4.07 -26.50 -17.21
C THR A 66 -4.61 -25.33 -18.02
N GLN A 67 -4.67 -24.12 -17.45
CA GLN A 67 -5.30 -22.93 -18.05
C GLN A 67 -6.77 -23.14 -18.45
N ASN A 68 -7.41 -24.20 -17.92
CA ASN A 68 -8.81 -24.49 -18.17
C ASN A 68 -9.67 -23.86 -17.08
N ALA A 69 -10.52 -22.90 -17.44
CA ALA A 69 -11.36 -22.17 -16.49
C ALA A 69 -12.23 -23.09 -15.60
N LYS A 70 -12.68 -24.25 -16.08
CA LYS A 70 -13.46 -25.18 -15.24
C LYS A 70 -12.60 -25.81 -14.15
N PHE A 71 -11.44 -26.35 -14.52
CA PHE A 71 -10.52 -27.02 -13.58
C PHE A 71 -9.90 -26.02 -12.62
N ALA A 72 -9.37 -24.92 -13.14
CA ALA A 72 -8.77 -23.86 -12.35
C ALA A 72 -9.78 -23.21 -11.41
N GLY A 73 -11.04 -23.00 -11.85
CA GLY A 73 -12.08 -22.42 -11.00
C GLY A 73 -12.40 -23.26 -9.77
N SER A 74 -12.57 -24.57 -9.93
CA SER A 74 -12.74 -25.50 -8.79
C SER A 74 -11.50 -25.53 -7.89
N ALA A 75 -10.31 -25.57 -8.49
CA ALA A 75 -9.05 -25.62 -7.76
C ALA A 75 -8.79 -24.37 -6.91
N VAL A 76 -9.01 -23.18 -7.46
CA VAL A 76 -8.84 -21.91 -6.73
C VAL A 76 -9.78 -21.83 -5.52
N VAL A 77 -11.04 -22.28 -5.65
CA VAL A 77 -11.98 -22.34 -4.51
C VAL A 77 -11.45 -23.28 -3.42
N CYS A 78 -10.94 -24.45 -3.81
CA CYS A 78 -10.37 -25.41 -2.85
C CYS A 78 -9.14 -24.84 -2.16
N LEU A 79 -8.22 -24.24 -2.91
CA LEU A 79 -7.02 -23.60 -2.38
C LEU A 79 -7.37 -22.46 -1.41
N GLN A 80 -8.33 -21.59 -1.77
CA GLN A 80 -8.82 -20.53 -0.88
C GLN A 80 -9.31 -21.10 0.45
N ARG A 81 -10.12 -22.17 0.41
CA ARG A 81 -10.61 -22.82 1.64
C ARG A 81 -9.48 -23.44 2.48
N LEU A 82 -8.53 -24.11 1.83
CA LEU A 82 -7.36 -24.67 2.50
C LEU A 82 -6.49 -23.58 3.15
N ILE A 83 -6.36 -22.43 2.51
CA ILE A 83 -5.65 -21.26 3.06
C ILE A 83 -6.37 -20.76 4.32
N VAL A 84 -7.69 -20.56 4.25
CA VAL A 84 -8.50 -20.05 5.38
C VAL A 84 -8.42 -20.98 6.59
N MET A 85 -8.43 -22.30 6.38
CA MET A 85 -8.38 -23.27 7.47
C MET A 85 -6.96 -23.67 7.91
N ARG A 86 -5.91 -23.07 7.35
CA ARG A 86 -4.49 -23.40 7.65
C ARG A 86 -4.07 -24.83 7.29
N ALA A 87 -4.66 -25.39 6.22
CA ALA A 87 -4.42 -26.77 5.77
C ALA A 87 -3.40 -26.89 4.62
N VAL A 88 -2.87 -25.78 4.10
CA VAL A 88 -1.84 -25.82 3.05
C VAL A 88 -0.49 -26.17 3.68
N PRO A 89 0.24 -27.17 3.13
CA PRO A 89 1.60 -27.46 3.57
C PRO A 89 2.51 -26.23 3.42
N ARG A 90 3.16 -25.81 4.51
CA ARG A 90 3.98 -24.58 4.59
C ARG A 90 5.08 -24.52 3.50
N GLY A 91 5.69 -25.66 3.19
CA GLY A 91 6.73 -25.75 2.15
C GLY A 91 6.23 -25.58 0.71
N ARG A 92 4.91 -25.58 0.48
CA ARG A 92 4.30 -25.53 -0.86
C ARG A 92 3.51 -24.25 -1.15
N LEU A 93 3.61 -23.23 -0.30
CA LEU A 93 2.96 -21.94 -0.51
C LEU A 93 3.34 -21.29 -1.85
N LYS A 94 4.60 -21.47 -2.29
CA LYS A 94 5.08 -20.98 -3.59
C LYS A 94 4.28 -21.56 -4.75
N GLU A 95 4.00 -22.86 -4.73
CA GLU A 95 3.28 -23.55 -5.81
C GLU A 95 1.80 -23.13 -5.86
N VAL A 96 1.21 -22.81 -4.71
CA VAL A 96 -0.14 -22.22 -4.64
C VAL A 96 -0.16 -20.84 -5.29
N LEU A 97 0.83 -20.01 -5.01
CA LEU A 97 0.96 -18.67 -5.62
C LEU A 97 1.26 -18.75 -7.12
N ASP A 98 2.10 -19.67 -7.55
CA ASP A 98 2.33 -19.95 -8.97
C ASP A 98 1.03 -20.37 -9.66
N GLY A 99 0.22 -21.24 -9.03
CA GLY A 99 -1.09 -21.63 -9.53
C GLY A 99 -2.08 -20.45 -9.61
N PHE A 100 -2.07 -19.53 -8.64
CA PHE A 100 -2.88 -18.30 -8.70
C PHE A 100 -2.40 -17.36 -9.81
N ARG A 101 -1.08 -17.23 -10.01
CA ARG A 101 -0.52 -16.45 -11.12
C ARG A 101 -0.95 -17.03 -12.46
N ASP A 102 -0.85 -18.33 -12.63
CA ASP A 102 -1.25 -19.03 -13.84
C ASP A 102 -2.76 -18.82 -14.10
N SER A 103 -3.58 -18.84 -13.06
CA SER A 103 -5.04 -18.67 -13.18
C SER A 103 -5.50 -17.20 -13.27
N SER A 104 -4.59 -16.21 -13.20
CA SER A 104 -4.95 -14.79 -13.07
C SER A 104 -5.56 -14.20 -14.35
N GLN A 105 -5.33 -14.83 -15.50
CA GLN A 105 -5.85 -14.38 -16.80
C GLN A 105 -7.17 -15.05 -17.20
N LEU A 106 -7.72 -15.92 -16.35
CA LEU A 106 -8.96 -16.64 -16.61
C LEU A 106 -10.19 -15.75 -16.33
N SER A 107 -11.36 -16.37 -16.09
CA SER A 107 -12.62 -15.64 -15.93
C SER A 107 -12.65 -14.74 -14.68
N LEU A 108 -13.52 -13.72 -14.71
CA LEU A 108 -13.72 -12.78 -13.61
C LEU A 108 -13.97 -13.48 -12.26
N ASP A 109 -14.79 -14.54 -12.24
CA ASP A 109 -15.08 -15.30 -11.02
C ASP A 109 -13.80 -15.89 -10.39
N ILE A 110 -12.89 -16.41 -11.21
CA ILE A 110 -11.61 -16.96 -10.76
C ILE A 110 -10.71 -15.84 -10.23
N GLN A 111 -10.65 -14.71 -10.94
CA GLN A 111 -9.89 -13.53 -10.51
C GLN A 111 -10.33 -13.04 -9.14
N LEU A 112 -11.66 -12.92 -8.91
CA LEU A 112 -12.20 -12.48 -7.62
C LEU A 112 -11.89 -13.47 -6.49
N LYS A 113 -11.96 -14.78 -6.76
CA LYS A 113 -11.61 -15.81 -5.77
C LYS A 113 -10.13 -15.80 -5.40
N ILE A 114 -9.24 -15.54 -6.37
CA ILE A 114 -7.81 -15.32 -6.10
C ILE A 114 -7.65 -14.10 -5.19
N LEU A 115 -8.26 -12.96 -5.53
CA LEU A 115 -8.17 -11.73 -4.73
C LEU A 115 -8.68 -11.92 -3.30
N GLN A 116 -9.73 -12.72 -3.08
CA GLN A 116 -10.23 -13.05 -1.75
C GLN A 116 -9.28 -13.97 -0.96
N ALA A 117 -8.49 -14.80 -1.64
CA ALA A 117 -7.56 -15.73 -1.00
C ALA A 117 -6.28 -15.05 -0.50
N LEU A 118 -5.78 -14.02 -1.21
CA LEU A 118 -4.48 -13.40 -0.90
C LEU A 118 -4.40 -12.77 0.51
N PRO A 119 -5.41 -12.01 1.01
CA PRO A 119 -5.36 -11.45 2.36
C PRO A 119 -5.32 -12.56 3.43
N SER A 120 -6.15 -13.60 3.24
CA SER A 120 -6.18 -14.75 4.14
C SER A 120 -4.83 -15.49 4.16
N LEU A 121 -4.12 -15.52 3.03
CA LEU A 121 -2.80 -16.13 2.94
C LEU A 121 -1.77 -15.37 3.80
N ILE A 122 -1.71 -14.04 3.71
CA ILE A 122 -0.83 -13.22 4.55
C ILE A 122 -1.19 -13.40 6.03
N GLN A 123 -2.47 -13.34 6.37
CA GLN A 123 -2.93 -13.40 7.76
C GLN A 123 -2.66 -14.77 8.42
N ASN A 124 -2.91 -15.86 7.70
CA ASN A 124 -2.81 -17.21 8.27
C ASN A 124 -1.41 -17.83 8.20
N TYR A 125 -0.55 -17.35 7.29
CA TYR A 125 0.82 -17.84 7.09
C TYR A 125 1.83 -16.70 7.22
N SER A 126 1.61 -15.79 8.18
CA SER A 126 2.38 -14.55 8.36
C SER A 126 3.90 -14.78 8.52
N ASP A 127 4.28 -15.87 9.20
CA ASP A 127 5.68 -16.21 9.43
C ASP A 127 6.36 -16.75 8.17
N GLU A 128 5.62 -17.48 7.33
CA GLU A 128 6.13 -18.05 6.09
C GLU A 128 6.08 -17.05 4.92
N VAL A 129 5.07 -16.17 4.86
CA VAL A 129 4.89 -15.19 3.78
C VAL A 129 5.80 -13.99 4.02
N ARG A 130 7.09 -14.18 3.75
CA ARG A 130 8.16 -13.17 3.82
C ARG A 130 9.02 -13.19 2.55
N GLY A 131 9.73 -12.10 2.27
CA GLY A 131 10.65 -12.02 1.12
C GLY A 131 10.00 -12.38 -0.23
N GLU A 132 10.54 -13.39 -0.92
CA GLU A 132 10.07 -13.82 -2.25
C GLU A 132 8.59 -14.26 -2.28
N LEU A 133 8.07 -14.84 -1.20
CA LEU A 133 6.66 -15.23 -1.12
C LEU A 133 5.76 -14.01 -1.03
N LEU A 134 6.12 -13.02 -0.22
CA LEU A 134 5.40 -11.74 -0.17
C LEU A 134 5.46 -11.02 -1.52
N SER A 135 6.62 -11.00 -2.15
CA SER A 135 6.80 -10.45 -3.51
C SER A 135 5.87 -11.12 -4.51
N SER A 136 5.75 -12.45 -4.46
CA SER A 136 4.85 -13.23 -5.31
C SER A 136 3.36 -12.92 -5.04
N VAL A 137 2.97 -12.74 -3.77
CA VAL A 137 1.60 -12.32 -3.40
C VAL A 137 1.24 -10.96 -4.01
N LEU A 138 2.11 -9.97 -3.82
CA LEU A 138 1.91 -8.62 -4.36
C LEU A 138 1.96 -8.61 -5.89
N GLN A 139 2.78 -9.47 -6.50
CA GLN A 139 2.83 -9.63 -7.95
C GLN A 139 1.51 -10.18 -8.52
N VAL A 140 0.93 -11.21 -7.91
CA VAL A 140 -0.36 -11.77 -8.34
C VAL A 140 -1.45 -10.69 -8.28
N CYS A 141 -1.50 -9.94 -7.17
CA CYS A 141 -2.49 -8.88 -6.99
C CYS A 141 -2.31 -7.73 -7.98
N SER A 142 -1.09 -7.21 -8.13
CA SER A 142 -0.80 -6.14 -9.10
C SER A 142 -1.02 -6.56 -10.55
N THR A 143 -0.81 -7.85 -10.89
CA THR A 143 -1.17 -8.38 -12.22
C THR A 143 -2.68 -8.31 -12.45
N LEU A 144 -3.48 -8.70 -11.46
CA LEU A 144 -4.94 -8.62 -11.53
C LEU A 144 -5.45 -7.17 -11.60
N GLN A 145 -4.71 -6.21 -11.05
CA GLN A 145 -5.02 -4.79 -11.19
C GLN A 145 -4.95 -4.31 -12.66
N THR A 146 -4.09 -4.91 -13.47
CA THR A 146 -3.99 -4.62 -14.91
C THR A 146 -5.02 -5.36 -15.77
N ALA A 147 -5.93 -6.13 -15.14
CA ALA A 147 -6.97 -6.85 -15.86
C ALA A 147 -7.89 -5.88 -16.63
N LYS A 148 -8.31 -6.29 -17.82
CA LYS A 148 -9.21 -5.50 -18.69
C LYS A 148 -10.58 -5.25 -18.06
N ASN A 149 -11.01 -6.12 -17.13
CA ASN A 149 -12.29 -6.01 -16.47
C ASN A 149 -12.22 -4.96 -15.35
N PRO A 150 -13.02 -3.88 -15.40
CA PRO A 150 -12.97 -2.83 -14.38
C PRO A 150 -13.27 -3.30 -12.96
N VAL A 151 -14.16 -4.30 -12.80
CA VAL A 151 -14.50 -4.87 -11.47
C VAL A 151 -13.31 -5.60 -10.89
N ALA A 152 -12.63 -6.43 -11.69
CA ALA A 152 -11.41 -7.12 -11.29
C ALA A 152 -10.30 -6.13 -10.95
N SER A 153 -10.08 -5.13 -11.81
CA SER A 153 -9.05 -4.10 -11.62
C SER A 153 -9.28 -3.28 -10.34
N ALA A 154 -10.50 -2.81 -10.10
CA ALA A 154 -10.85 -2.03 -8.91
C ALA A 154 -10.77 -2.88 -7.62
N THR A 155 -11.25 -4.13 -7.67
CA THR A 155 -11.15 -5.04 -6.52
C THR A 155 -9.68 -5.35 -6.23
N ALA A 156 -8.87 -5.59 -7.26
CA ALA A 156 -7.44 -5.82 -7.11
C ALA A 156 -6.71 -4.60 -6.54
N ALA A 157 -7.11 -3.38 -6.91
CA ALA A 157 -6.55 -2.17 -6.31
C ALA A 157 -6.82 -2.09 -4.81
N ALA A 158 -8.07 -2.32 -4.38
CA ALA A 158 -8.44 -2.34 -2.98
C ALA A 158 -7.74 -3.48 -2.21
N THR A 159 -7.66 -4.68 -2.81
CA THR A 159 -6.92 -5.80 -2.23
C THR A 159 -5.44 -5.50 -2.11
N LEU A 160 -4.81 -4.88 -3.13
CA LEU A 160 -3.39 -4.53 -3.09
C LEU A 160 -3.10 -3.57 -1.94
N GLN A 161 -3.96 -2.56 -1.75
CA GLN A 161 -3.89 -1.65 -0.61
C GLN A 161 -3.95 -2.40 0.72
N GLN A 162 -4.89 -3.34 0.87
CA GLN A 162 -4.98 -4.18 2.07
C GLN A 162 -3.73 -5.05 2.29
N LEU A 163 -3.17 -5.66 1.24
CA LEU A 163 -1.97 -6.50 1.36
C LEU A 163 -0.74 -5.66 1.77
N VAL A 164 -0.62 -4.44 1.25
CA VAL A 164 0.44 -3.50 1.64
C VAL A 164 0.25 -3.09 3.10
N ILE A 165 -0.97 -2.71 3.53
CA ILE A 165 -1.27 -2.39 4.93
C ILE A 165 -0.91 -3.58 5.84
N SER A 166 -1.34 -4.79 5.52
CA SER A 166 -1.00 -5.98 6.32
C SER A 166 0.48 -6.30 6.37
N THR A 167 1.28 -5.85 5.39
CA THR A 167 2.75 -5.94 5.47
C THR A 167 3.30 -5.06 6.60
N PHE A 168 2.74 -3.85 6.77
CA PHE A 168 3.11 -2.95 7.86
C PHE A 168 2.52 -3.38 9.21
N GLU A 169 1.32 -3.98 9.24
CA GLU A 169 0.77 -4.60 10.47
C GLU A 169 1.72 -5.67 11.03
N LYS A 170 2.40 -6.44 10.16
CA LYS A 170 3.40 -7.42 10.61
C LYS A 170 4.58 -6.78 11.33
N VAL A 171 4.98 -5.56 10.95
CA VAL A 171 6.05 -4.81 11.64
C VAL A 171 5.61 -4.46 13.06
N VAL A 172 4.37 -4.02 13.23
CA VAL A 172 3.81 -3.73 14.57
C VAL A 172 3.86 -4.97 15.45
N VAL A 173 3.43 -6.13 14.93
CA VAL A 173 3.47 -7.41 15.67
C VAL A 173 4.91 -7.87 15.94
N GLU A 174 5.84 -7.58 15.02
CA GLU A 174 7.26 -7.89 15.18
C GLU A 174 7.91 -7.02 16.26
N ASP A 175 7.54 -5.75 16.36
CA ASP A 175 8.05 -4.81 17.37
C ASP A 175 7.60 -5.20 18.79
N GLU A 176 6.39 -5.71 18.97
CA GLU A 176 5.92 -6.29 20.24
C GLU A 176 6.80 -7.47 20.71
N LYS A 177 7.47 -8.14 19.78
CA LYS A 177 8.34 -9.31 20.01
C LYS A 177 9.81 -9.02 19.73
N GLN A 178 10.24 -7.76 19.77
CA GLN A 178 11.59 -7.34 19.41
C GLN A 178 12.73 -8.09 20.11
N LEU A 179 12.51 -8.57 21.35
CA LEU A 179 13.51 -9.34 22.11
C LEU A 179 13.68 -10.78 21.60
N GLN A 180 12.71 -11.30 20.85
CA GLN A 180 12.69 -12.69 20.38
C GLN A 180 13.10 -12.80 18.90
N ILE A 181 13.01 -11.70 18.15
CA ILE A 181 13.20 -11.69 16.70
C ILE A 181 14.48 -10.90 16.37
N PRO A 182 15.58 -11.58 15.96
CA PRO A 182 16.83 -10.91 15.63
C PRO A 182 16.72 -10.11 14.33
N THR A 183 17.57 -9.11 14.19
CA THR A 183 17.80 -8.42 12.91
C THR A 183 18.43 -9.37 11.90
N VAL A 184 18.01 -9.29 10.64
CA VAL A 184 18.42 -10.24 9.59
C VAL A 184 19.25 -9.62 8.48
N THR A 185 19.18 -8.31 8.30
CA THR A 185 19.92 -7.59 7.26
C THR A 185 20.13 -6.14 7.64
N GLU A 186 21.06 -5.50 6.95
CA GLU A 186 21.22 -4.05 6.97
C GLU A 186 20.57 -3.41 5.74
N VAL A 187 19.94 -2.24 5.94
CA VAL A 187 19.38 -1.39 4.89
C VAL A 187 19.91 0.04 5.02
N ARG A 188 19.69 0.89 4.02
CA ARG A 188 20.18 2.28 4.06
C ARG A 188 19.31 3.16 4.95
N GLY A 189 19.96 4.00 5.74
CA GLY A 189 19.38 5.11 6.49
C GLY A 189 20.20 6.39 6.31
N ASP A 190 19.83 7.44 7.04
CA ASP A 190 20.50 8.74 6.99
C ASP A 190 21.97 8.65 7.44
N GLU A 191 22.21 7.98 8.57
CA GLU A 191 23.51 7.92 9.24
C GLU A 191 24.32 6.68 8.85
N GLY A 192 23.93 5.98 7.78
CA GLY A 192 24.57 4.78 7.29
C GLY A 192 23.62 3.59 7.24
N ASN A 193 24.14 2.40 7.52
CA ASN A 193 23.37 1.17 7.47
C ASN A 193 22.59 0.92 8.77
N ILE A 194 21.33 0.52 8.67
CA ILE A 194 20.42 0.20 9.78
C ILE A 194 20.12 -1.29 9.76
N SER A 195 20.35 -1.98 10.87
CA SER A 195 19.99 -3.38 11.05
C SER A 195 18.48 -3.53 11.26
N VAL A 196 17.82 -4.27 10.38
CA VAL A 196 16.36 -4.44 10.38
C VAL A 196 15.94 -5.89 10.57
N ARG A 197 14.80 -6.05 11.24
CA ARG A 197 14.13 -7.35 11.45
C ARG A 197 13.41 -7.80 10.16
N PRO A 198 12.99 -9.08 10.05
CA PRO A 198 12.42 -9.64 8.82
C PRO A 198 11.22 -8.86 8.26
N SER A 199 10.25 -8.50 9.10
CA SER A 199 9.02 -7.83 8.67
C SER A 199 9.30 -6.36 8.36
N ALA A 200 10.14 -5.69 9.15
CA ALA A 200 10.62 -4.34 8.87
C ALA A 200 11.34 -4.26 7.50
N ASN A 201 12.18 -5.25 7.17
CA ASN A 201 12.84 -5.36 5.87
C ASN A 201 11.85 -5.53 4.72
N ASP A 202 10.83 -6.38 4.90
CA ASP A 202 9.76 -6.56 3.90
C ASP A 202 9.00 -5.24 3.68
N ALA A 203 8.62 -4.53 4.74
CA ALA A 203 7.95 -3.24 4.65
C ALA A 203 8.83 -2.16 3.98
N TYR A 204 10.11 -2.09 4.33
CA TYR A 204 11.09 -1.20 3.69
C TYR A 204 11.17 -1.46 2.18
N LYS A 205 11.29 -2.71 1.75
CA LYS A 205 11.36 -3.09 0.33
C LYS A 205 10.07 -2.74 -0.42
N VAL A 206 8.90 -3.05 0.17
CA VAL A 206 7.59 -2.76 -0.41
C VAL A 206 7.41 -1.26 -0.58
N PHE A 207 7.65 -0.47 0.46
CA PHE A 207 7.45 0.98 0.42
C PHE A 207 8.39 1.68 -0.55
N ARG A 208 9.68 1.29 -0.52
CA ARG A 208 10.69 1.82 -1.44
C ARG A 208 10.33 1.53 -2.90
N ASP A 209 9.92 0.31 -3.21
CA ASP A 209 9.57 -0.04 -4.59
C ASP A 209 8.28 0.63 -5.06
N ILE A 210 7.30 0.86 -4.17
CA ILE A 210 6.14 1.71 -4.48
C ILE A 210 6.59 3.13 -4.84
N CYS A 211 7.52 3.71 -4.07
CA CYS A 211 8.08 5.03 -4.38
C CYS A 211 8.78 5.07 -5.74
N LEU A 212 9.61 4.07 -6.04
CA LEU A 212 10.30 3.95 -7.34
C LEU A 212 9.30 3.85 -8.50
N LEU A 213 8.21 3.11 -8.33
CA LEU A 213 7.16 3.00 -9.36
C LEU A 213 6.46 4.34 -9.62
N ILE A 214 6.20 5.13 -8.57
CA ILE A 214 5.60 6.47 -8.71
C ILE A 214 6.53 7.42 -9.48
N GLU A 215 7.83 7.27 -9.33
CA GLU A 215 8.87 8.01 -10.06
C GLU A 215 9.07 7.53 -11.51
N GLY A 216 8.43 6.42 -11.91
CA GLY A 216 8.62 5.78 -13.22
C GLY A 216 9.87 4.90 -13.32
N SER A 217 10.54 4.65 -12.19
CA SER A 217 11.68 3.74 -12.09
C SER A 217 11.24 2.27 -11.95
N LYS A 218 12.13 1.33 -12.27
CA LYS A 218 11.86 -0.09 -12.07
C LYS A 218 11.99 -0.47 -10.59
N PRO A 219 11.11 -1.32 -10.05
CA PRO A 219 11.24 -1.81 -8.68
C PRO A 219 12.49 -2.69 -8.55
N GLN A 220 13.12 -2.68 -7.38
CA GLN A 220 14.40 -3.37 -7.16
C GLN A 220 14.24 -4.71 -6.45
N SER A 221 13.21 -4.87 -5.62
CA SER A 221 13.05 -6.04 -4.73
C SER A 221 11.78 -6.83 -5.03
N ILE A 222 10.65 -6.14 -5.12
CA ILE A 222 9.32 -6.67 -5.32
C ILE A 222 8.98 -6.66 -6.80
N ARG A 223 8.47 -7.78 -7.30
CA ARG A 223 8.09 -7.92 -8.71
C ARG A 223 6.68 -7.40 -8.95
N PHE A 224 6.45 -6.13 -8.72
CA PHE A 224 5.18 -5.50 -9.09
C PHE A 224 4.98 -5.56 -10.62
N SER A 225 3.75 -5.85 -11.03
CA SER A 225 3.29 -5.54 -12.39
C SER A 225 3.13 -4.03 -12.53
N ALA A 226 2.87 -3.52 -13.75
CA ALA A 226 2.77 -2.08 -13.99
C ALA A 226 1.65 -1.44 -13.13
N ILE A 227 2.03 -0.64 -12.14
CA ILE A 227 1.11 0.15 -11.29
C ILE A 227 1.11 1.60 -11.80
N SER A 228 -0.08 2.20 -11.88
CA SER A 228 -0.20 3.61 -12.27
C SER A 228 0.36 4.53 -11.17
N GLN A 229 0.86 5.70 -11.55
CA GLN A 229 1.34 6.70 -10.58
C GLN A 229 0.25 7.07 -9.54
N ALA A 230 -1.01 7.18 -9.98
CA ALA A 230 -2.13 7.50 -9.09
C ALA A 230 -2.36 6.40 -8.04
N SER A 231 -2.33 5.13 -8.46
CA SER A 231 -2.48 3.99 -7.56
C SER A 231 -1.30 3.87 -6.59
N GLY A 232 -0.07 4.13 -7.04
CA GLY A 232 1.10 4.16 -6.16
C GLY A 232 0.98 5.23 -5.06
N LEU A 233 0.52 6.43 -5.41
CA LEU A 233 0.28 7.49 -4.44
C LEU A 233 -0.82 7.12 -3.43
N GLU A 234 -1.88 6.45 -3.86
CA GLU A 234 -2.92 5.95 -2.94
C GLU A 234 -2.36 4.90 -1.96
N LEU A 235 -1.44 4.04 -2.41
CA LEU A 235 -0.76 3.09 -1.51
C LEU A 235 0.11 3.82 -0.48
N VAL A 236 0.87 4.84 -0.89
CA VAL A 236 1.67 5.67 0.03
C VAL A 236 0.78 6.35 1.07
N GLU A 237 -0.30 6.98 0.61
CA GLU A 237 -1.27 7.63 1.50
C GLU A 237 -1.88 6.63 2.49
N ALA A 238 -2.24 5.44 2.02
CA ALA A 238 -2.80 4.38 2.86
C ALA A 238 -1.82 3.95 3.96
N VAL A 239 -0.55 3.74 3.61
CA VAL A 239 0.50 3.35 4.56
C VAL A 239 0.69 4.43 5.63
N LEU A 240 0.86 5.69 5.21
CA LEU A 240 1.05 6.81 6.15
C LEU A 240 -0.18 7.02 7.05
N SER A 241 -1.39 6.86 6.52
CA SER A 241 -2.62 7.07 7.28
C SER A 241 -2.86 5.97 8.33
N ASN A 242 -2.52 4.71 8.03
CA ASN A 242 -2.79 3.58 8.93
C ASN A 242 -1.62 3.26 9.87
N HIS A 243 -0.38 3.54 9.43
CA HIS A 243 0.84 3.14 10.14
C HIS A 243 1.88 4.28 10.25
N GLY A 244 1.43 5.54 10.30
CA GLY A 244 2.32 6.70 10.43
C GLY A 244 3.31 6.60 11.61
N SER A 245 2.91 6.01 12.74
CA SER A 245 3.81 5.84 13.90
C SER A 245 5.07 5.03 13.58
N LEU A 246 5.02 4.10 12.62
CA LEU A 246 6.19 3.32 12.21
C LEU A 246 7.26 4.20 11.55
N PHE A 247 6.87 5.31 10.90
CA PHE A 247 7.83 6.26 10.33
C PHE A 247 8.56 7.08 11.40
N LEU A 248 8.03 7.13 12.63
CA LEU A 248 8.68 7.79 13.76
C LEU A 248 9.62 6.84 14.52
N SER A 249 9.29 5.54 14.57
CA SER A 249 10.08 4.54 15.30
C SER A 249 11.11 3.80 14.44
N HIS A 250 10.89 3.70 13.12
CA HIS A 250 11.78 3.00 12.19
C HIS A 250 12.51 3.98 11.27
N ALA A 251 13.81 4.16 11.52
CA ALA A 251 14.64 5.13 10.82
C ALA A 251 14.79 4.84 9.31
N GLU A 252 14.70 3.57 8.89
CA GLU A 252 14.74 3.19 7.48
C GLU A 252 13.47 3.63 6.72
N GLN A 253 12.32 3.73 7.40
CA GLN A 253 11.09 4.23 6.81
C GLN A 253 11.12 5.76 6.69
N ALA A 254 11.64 6.42 7.73
CA ALA A 254 11.89 7.86 7.71
C ALA A 254 12.86 8.26 6.58
N PHE A 255 13.89 7.44 6.34
CA PHE A 255 14.83 7.62 5.25
C PHE A 255 14.12 7.62 3.89
N ILE A 256 13.24 6.64 3.62
CA ILE A 256 12.47 6.61 2.35
C ILE A 256 11.57 7.85 2.22
N LEU A 257 10.95 8.30 3.31
CA LEU A 257 10.14 9.51 3.30
C LEU A 257 10.96 10.72 2.85
N ARG A 258 12.18 10.88 3.38
CA ARG A 258 13.12 11.95 2.99
C ARG A 258 13.64 11.82 1.57
N THR A 259 14.07 10.63 1.15
CA THR A 259 14.80 10.49 -0.13
C THR A 259 13.92 10.31 -1.35
N HIS A 260 12.65 9.91 -1.17
CA HIS A 260 11.73 9.66 -2.28
C HIS A 260 10.47 10.54 -2.20
N ILE A 261 9.74 10.47 -1.09
CA ILE A 261 8.42 11.14 -1.00
C ILE A 261 8.55 12.65 -0.94
N MET A 262 9.47 13.20 -0.13
CA MET A 262 9.65 14.64 -0.03
C MET A 262 10.14 15.29 -1.34
N PRO A 263 11.12 14.73 -2.07
CA PRO A 263 11.47 15.19 -3.41
C PRO A 263 10.28 15.15 -4.38
N LEU A 264 9.44 14.10 -4.31
CA LEU A 264 8.23 14.02 -5.13
C LEU A 264 7.23 15.14 -4.79
N VAL A 265 7.03 15.43 -3.49
CA VAL A 265 6.22 16.56 -3.04
C VAL A 265 6.76 17.85 -3.61
N ILE A 266 8.03 18.18 -3.35
CA ILE A 266 8.69 19.42 -3.80
C ILE A 266 8.59 19.56 -5.32
N LYS A 267 8.90 18.50 -6.07
CA LYS A 267 8.80 18.47 -7.53
C LYS A 267 7.37 18.74 -8.01
N SER A 268 6.35 18.16 -7.35
CA SER A 268 4.94 18.40 -7.71
C SER A 268 4.48 19.84 -7.52
N LEU A 269 5.06 20.55 -6.55
CA LEU A 269 4.79 21.96 -6.29
C LEU A 269 5.38 22.84 -7.39
N SER A 270 6.57 22.51 -7.89
CA SER A 270 7.24 23.28 -8.95
C SER A 270 6.77 22.92 -10.37
N GLU A 271 6.39 21.67 -10.63
CA GLU A 271 6.04 21.19 -11.97
C GLU A 271 4.54 21.27 -12.29
N ARG A 272 4.23 21.16 -13.59
CA ARG A 272 2.86 21.11 -14.11
C ARG A 272 2.37 19.66 -14.19
N LEU A 273 2.14 19.03 -13.04
CA LEU A 273 1.48 17.73 -12.96
C LEU A 273 -0.04 17.86 -13.16
N SER A 274 -0.70 16.75 -13.46
CA SER A 274 -2.16 16.72 -13.57
C SER A 274 -2.83 17.00 -12.22
N PHE A 275 -4.06 17.51 -12.25
CA PHE A 275 -4.87 17.76 -11.04
C PHE A 275 -4.96 16.52 -10.15
N SER A 276 -5.26 15.36 -10.73
CA SER A 276 -5.47 14.09 -10.02
C SER A 276 -4.23 13.62 -9.26
N ILE A 277 -3.04 13.81 -9.84
CA ILE A 277 -1.77 13.46 -9.21
C ILE A 277 -1.40 14.50 -8.14
N THR A 278 -1.51 15.78 -8.46
CA THR A 278 -1.21 16.88 -7.52
C THR A 278 -2.07 16.78 -6.26
N LEU A 279 -3.37 16.51 -6.40
CA LEU A 279 -4.28 16.33 -5.27
C LEU A 279 -3.82 15.22 -4.31
N ARG A 280 -3.41 14.06 -4.84
CA ARG A 280 -2.92 12.94 -4.02
C ARG A 280 -1.61 13.28 -3.31
N ILE A 281 -0.68 13.95 -4.01
CA ILE A 281 0.58 14.39 -3.41
C ILE A 281 0.33 15.42 -2.30
N MET A 282 -0.61 16.35 -2.49
CA MET A 282 -1.00 17.31 -1.45
C MET A 282 -1.63 16.64 -0.23
N ARG A 283 -2.44 15.57 -0.42
CA ARG A 283 -2.98 14.78 0.70
C ARG A 283 -1.88 14.08 1.49
N ILE A 284 -0.93 13.45 0.79
CA ILE A 284 0.27 12.86 1.41
C ILE A 284 1.06 13.93 2.17
N PHE A 285 1.29 15.09 1.58
CA PHE A 285 2.01 16.17 2.24
C PHE A 285 1.30 16.69 3.49
N ASN A 286 -0.03 16.81 3.46
CA ASN A 286 -0.82 17.15 4.65
C ASN A 286 -0.62 16.13 5.79
N LEU A 287 -0.57 14.82 5.49
CA LEU A 287 -0.26 13.79 6.49
C LEU A 287 1.15 13.97 7.05
N ILE A 288 2.14 14.21 6.18
CA ILE A 288 3.54 14.40 6.56
C ILE A 288 3.70 15.61 7.48
N ILE A 289 3.15 16.77 7.12
CA ILE A 289 3.27 17.96 7.98
C ILE A 289 2.61 17.71 9.35
N ARG A 290 1.47 17.00 9.38
CA ARG A 290 0.74 16.74 10.63
C ARG A 290 1.42 15.74 11.54
N GLN A 291 2.02 14.69 11.00
CA GLN A 291 2.49 13.54 11.79
C GLN A 291 4.02 13.37 11.78
N HIS A 292 4.71 13.96 10.82
CA HIS A 292 6.11 13.67 10.50
C HIS A 292 6.99 14.91 10.34
N LEU A 293 6.50 16.11 10.69
CA LEU A 293 7.27 17.36 10.60
C LEU A 293 8.64 17.27 11.28
N ALA A 294 8.70 16.62 12.45
CA ALA A 294 9.92 16.48 13.24
C ALA A 294 11.01 15.65 12.57
N ILE A 295 10.64 14.69 11.70
CA ILE A 295 11.60 13.81 11.02
C ILE A 295 12.05 14.36 9.66
N VAL A 296 11.28 15.27 9.04
CA VAL A 296 11.60 15.89 7.73
C VAL A 296 11.52 17.42 7.74
N PRO A 297 12.15 18.12 8.71
CA PRO A 297 11.92 19.55 8.91
C PRO A 297 12.43 20.39 7.74
N SER A 298 13.61 20.08 7.20
CA SER A 298 14.19 20.88 6.11
C SER A 298 13.38 20.77 4.82
N GLU A 299 12.88 19.58 4.52
CA GLU A 299 12.05 19.33 3.35
C GLU A 299 10.65 19.95 3.50
N CYS A 300 10.08 19.90 4.71
CA CYS A 300 8.83 20.59 5.03
C CYS A 300 8.99 22.12 4.93
N GLU A 301 10.09 22.69 5.41
CA GLU A 301 10.42 24.12 5.26
C GLU A 301 10.39 24.53 3.78
N MET A 302 11.05 23.76 2.92
CA MET A 302 11.09 24.01 1.47
C MET A 302 9.69 23.91 0.84
N ALA A 303 8.95 22.85 1.15
CA ALA A 303 7.62 22.62 0.59
C ALA A 303 6.60 23.67 1.07
N LEU A 304 6.62 24.07 2.34
CA LEU A 304 5.78 25.15 2.88
C LEU A 304 6.13 26.51 2.25
N GLY A 305 7.42 26.78 2.04
CA GLY A 305 7.88 27.97 1.32
C GLY A 305 7.37 28.01 -0.13
N LEU A 306 7.40 26.88 -0.84
CA LEU A 306 6.84 26.75 -2.19
C LEU A 306 5.32 26.93 -2.20
N LEU A 307 4.60 26.39 -1.21
CA LEU A 307 3.16 26.64 -1.06
C LEU A 307 2.85 28.13 -0.89
N ASN A 308 3.61 28.84 -0.04
CA ASN A 308 3.47 30.28 0.13
C ASN A 308 3.68 31.02 -1.19
N HIS A 309 4.72 30.69 -1.94
CA HIS A 309 4.99 31.31 -3.23
C HIS A 309 3.87 31.05 -4.26
N MET A 310 3.34 29.83 -4.31
CA MET A 310 2.28 29.47 -5.25
C MET A 310 0.94 30.18 -4.99
N LEU A 311 0.74 30.77 -3.81
CA LEU A 311 -0.44 31.56 -3.51
C LEU A 311 -0.42 32.94 -4.19
N ASP A 312 0.76 33.47 -4.53
CA ASP A 312 0.88 34.76 -5.21
C ASP A 312 0.15 34.74 -6.58
N PRO A 313 -0.38 35.89 -7.05
CA PRO A 313 -0.98 36.01 -8.37
C PRO A 313 0.01 35.54 -9.45
N ASP A 314 -0.49 34.84 -10.48
CA ASP A 314 0.28 34.33 -11.62
C ASP A 314 1.34 33.25 -11.33
N ALA A 315 1.65 32.94 -10.06
CA ALA A 315 2.61 31.89 -9.70
C ALA A 315 2.10 30.47 -10.03
N ALA A 316 0.79 30.24 -9.95
CA ALA A 316 0.18 28.94 -10.21
C ALA A 316 -1.23 29.03 -10.80
N ALA A 317 -1.69 27.94 -11.43
CA ALA A 317 -3.06 27.83 -11.93
C ALA A 317 -4.08 27.97 -10.78
N PRO A 318 -5.28 28.54 -11.01
CA PRO A 318 -6.25 28.82 -9.95
C PRO A 318 -6.61 27.62 -9.06
N TRP A 319 -6.76 26.43 -9.65
CA TRP A 319 -7.05 25.20 -8.90
C TRP A 319 -5.89 24.77 -7.99
N LYS A 320 -4.64 25.03 -8.41
CA LYS A 320 -3.44 24.70 -7.62
C LYS A 320 -3.29 25.70 -6.46
N ARG A 321 -3.60 26.98 -6.69
CA ARG A 321 -3.73 28.00 -5.63
C ARG A 321 -4.77 27.58 -4.58
N ALA A 322 -5.93 27.11 -5.02
CA ALA A 322 -6.98 26.61 -4.12
C ALA A 322 -6.52 25.40 -3.29
N MET A 323 -5.79 24.45 -3.87
CA MET A 323 -5.19 23.33 -3.12
C MET A 323 -4.18 23.81 -2.07
N CYS A 324 -3.35 24.82 -2.39
CA CYS A 324 -2.41 25.38 -1.42
C CYS A 324 -3.16 26.02 -0.23
N MET A 325 -4.24 26.76 -0.52
CA MET A 325 -5.12 27.30 0.52
C MET A 325 -5.77 26.20 1.37
N GLU A 326 -6.12 25.06 0.78
CA GLU A 326 -6.64 23.92 1.52
C GLU A 326 -5.60 23.32 2.49
N VAL A 327 -4.35 23.19 2.05
CA VAL A 327 -3.25 22.76 2.94
C VAL A 327 -3.10 23.73 4.11
N PHE A 328 -3.05 25.04 3.86
CA PHE A 328 -2.94 26.01 4.96
C PHE A 328 -4.18 26.03 5.84
N ARG A 329 -5.39 25.89 5.28
CA ARG A 329 -6.62 25.72 6.07
C ARG A 329 -6.48 24.53 7.03
N ASN A 330 -5.93 23.42 6.57
CA ASN A 330 -5.69 22.25 7.42
C ASN A 330 -4.63 22.52 8.49
N VAL A 331 -3.58 23.29 8.19
CA VAL A 331 -2.59 23.74 9.19
C VAL A 331 -3.26 24.62 10.25
N TYR A 332 -4.00 25.65 9.83
CA TYR A 332 -4.65 26.59 10.75
C TYR A 332 -5.80 25.99 11.56
N SER A 333 -6.36 24.87 11.10
CA SER A 333 -7.40 24.14 11.85
C SER A 333 -6.85 23.37 13.05
N ASP A 334 -5.52 23.20 13.15
CA ASP A 334 -4.84 22.51 14.24
C ASP A 334 -3.88 23.47 14.96
N PRO A 335 -4.27 24.03 16.13
CA PRO A 335 -3.44 24.98 16.86
C PRO A 335 -2.06 24.43 17.23
N ASN A 336 -1.97 23.13 17.53
CA ASN A 336 -0.70 22.51 17.91
C ASN A 336 0.25 22.47 16.73
N LEU A 337 -0.27 22.20 15.52
CA LEU A 337 0.54 22.15 14.32
C LEU A 337 1.12 23.52 13.96
N ILE A 338 0.34 24.61 14.09
CA ILE A 338 0.84 25.97 13.86
C ILE A 338 1.98 26.29 14.83
N ILE A 339 1.79 25.98 16.12
CA ILE A 339 2.80 26.22 17.17
C ILE A 339 4.06 25.41 16.86
N GLN A 340 3.93 24.15 16.43
CA GLN A 340 5.06 23.32 16.03
C GLN A 340 5.79 23.89 14.83
N ILE A 341 5.09 24.33 13.77
CA ILE A 341 5.71 24.97 12.60
C ILE A 341 6.44 26.25 13.00
N TYR A 342 5.83 27.09 13.84
CA TYR A 342 6.47 28.31 14.35
C TYR A 342 7.72 28.01 15.17
N ALA A 343 7.64 27.03 16.09
CA ALA A 343 8.75 26.61 16.92
C ALA A 343 9.91 26.02 16.09
N GLN A 344 9.58 25.28 15.02
CA GLN A 344 10.56 24.63 14.15
C GLN A 344 11.25 25.62 13.19
N TYR A 345 10.57 26.68 12.75
CA TYR A 345 11.08 27.60 11.71
C TYR A 345 11.12 29.06 12.17
N ASP A 346 9.96 29.72 12.34
CA ASP A 346 9.88 31.17 12.57
C ASP A 346 10.58 31.66 13.85
N SER A 347 10.68 30.80 14.88
CA SER A 347 11.39 31.14 16.12
C SER A 347 12.90 30.85 16.08
N GLN A 348 13.38 30.13 15.08
CA GLN A 348 14.78 29.73 14.95
C GLN A 348 15.57 30.76 14.15
N GLU A 349 16.74 31.13 14.66
CA GLU A 349 17.63 32.07 13.97
C GLU A 349 18.23 31.43 12.71
N GLY A 350 18.16 32.14 11.57
CA GLY A 350 18.68 31.66 10.28
C GLY A 350 17.72 30.78 9.46
N LYS A 351 16.53 30.45 9.98
CA LYS A 351 15.47 29.73 9.26
C LYS A 351 14.51 30.68 8.56
N LYS A 352 13.82 30.20 7.50
CA LYS A 352 12.80 31.01 6.81
C LYS A 352 11.55 31.15 7.68
N PRO A 353 11.00 32.35 7.84
CA PRO A 353 9.83 32.56 8.69
C PRO A 353 8.54 32.17 7.95
N VAL A 354 8.25 30.87 7.91
CA VAL A 354 7.17 30.25 7.13
C VAL A 354 5.79 30.84 7.45
N ILE A 355 5.46 31.00 8.73
CA ILE A 355 4.15 31.53 9.16
C ILE A 355 4.07 33.02 8.89
N ARG A 356 5.13 33.78 9.17
CA ARG A 356 5.17 35.23 8.85
C ARG A 356 4.96 35.47 7.37
N ASP A 357 5.66 34.71 6.52
CA ASP A 357 5.54 34.83 5.06
C ASP A 357 4.12 34.46 4.60
N ASN A 358 3.53 33.42 5.19
CA ASN A 358 2.15 33.02 4.90
C ASN A 358 1.13 34.12 5.27
N LEU A 359 1.27 34.75 6.44
CA LEU A 359 0.41 35.86 6.84
C LEU A 359 0.56 37.06 5.88
N ALA A 360 1.78 37.37 5.44
CA ALA A 360 2.00 38.43 4.45
C ALA A 360 1.33 38.10 3.09
N VAL A 361 1.38 36.83 2.67
CA VAL A 361 0.65 36.35 1.48
C VAL A 361 -0.86 36.51 1.66
N PHE A 362 -1.43 36.19 2.82
CA PHE A 362 -2.87 36.35 3.08
C PHE A 362 -3.33 37.81 3.02
N VAL A 363 -2.50 38.77 3.46
CA VAL A 363 -2.77 40.21 3.31
C VAL A 363 -2.79 40.61 1.84
N ARG A 364 -1.88 40.09 1.02
CA ARG A 364 -1.90 40.34 -0.43
C ARG A 364 -3.11 39.71 -1.11
N LEU A 365 -3.46 38.47 -0.74
CA LEU A 365 -4.63 37.78 -1.28
C LEU A 365 -5.94 38.50 -0.95
N SER A 366 -6.11 39.00 0.27
CA SER A 366 -7.32 39.73 0.67
C SER A 366 -7.50 41.06 -0.09
N THR A 367 -6.42 41.57 -0.69
CA THR A 367 -6.40 42.83 -1.44
C THR A 367 -6.26 42.63 -2.96
N GLU A 368 -6.21 41.39 -3.47
CA GLU A 368 -6.01 41.06 -4.89
C GLU A 368 -7.21 41.48 -5.78
N LYS A 369 -8.44 41.29 -5.29
CA LYS A 369 -9.69 41.64 -5.99
C LYS A 369 -10.70 42.27 -5.04
N PRO A 370 -10.45 43.51 -4.55
CA PRO A 370 -11.30 44.16 -3.56
C PRO A 370 -12.76 44.27 -4.05
N THR A 371 -12.95 44.46 -5.36
CA THR A 371 -14.28 44.53 -5.99
C THR A 371 -15.09 43.24 -5.91
N VAL A 372 -14.46 42.06 -5.82
CA VAL A 372 -15.14 40.74 -5.78
C VAL A 372 -15.63 40.38 -4.38
N ILE A 373 -14.97 40.90 -3.33
CA ILE A 373 -15.33 40.70 -1.92
C ILE A 373 -16.20 41.83 -1.35
N GLY A 374 -16.80 42.65 -2.23
CA GLY A 374 -17.65 43.77 -1.83
C GLY A 374 -16.87 44.97 -1.27
N LEU A 375 -15.54 45.00 -1.36
CA LEU A 375 -14.72 46.17 -1.07
C LEU A 375 -14.73 47.14 -2.28
N GLY A 376 -15.92 47.66 -2.61
CA GLY A 376 -16.08 48.79 -3.54
C GLY A 376 -15.84 50.14 -2.85
N GLN A 377 -16.03 51.26 -3.57
CA GLN A 377 -15.87 52.64 -3.06
C GLN A 377 -16.66 52.99 -1.78
N HIS A 378 -17.55 52.11 -1.31
CA HIS A 378 -18.36 52.28 -0.12
C HIS A 378 -17.98 51.35 1.06
N SER A 379 -16.95 50.52 0.92
CA SER A 379 -16.48 49.67 1.99
C SER A 379 -15.26 50.28 2.66
N THR A 380 -15.36 50.49 3.97
CA THR A 380 -14.29 51.02 4.80
C THR A 380 -13.14 50.01 4.86
N ALA A 381 -12.06 50.30 4.15
CA ALA A 381 -10.76 49.72 4.50
C ALA A 381 -10.46 50.09 5.97
N PRO A 382 -9.91 49.18 6.80
CA PRO A 382 -9.35 49.57 8.09
C PRO A 382 -8.29 50.64 7.79
N PRO A 383 -8.32 51.81 8.46
CA PRO A 383 -7.32 52.84 8.21
C PRO A 383 -5.94 52.24 8.50
N GLY A 384 -5.06 52.30 7.50
CA GLY A 384 -3.73 51.74 7.57
C GLY A 384 -3.00 52.20 8.83
N LEU A 385 -2.32 51.26 9.48
CA LEU A 385 -1.22 51.55 10.38
C LEU A 385 -0.22 52.40 9.60
N LYS A 386 -0.24 53.72 9.85
CA LYS A 386 0.90 54.58 9.55
C LYS A 386 2.08 54.01 10.33
N LEU A 387 2.99 53.34 9.61
CA LEU A 387 4.35 53.14 10.07
C LEU A 387 4.90 54.53 10.39
N TYR A 388 5.16 54.77 11.67
CA TYR A 388 5.97 55.90 12.09
C TYR A 388 7.37 55.74 11.49
N GLN A 389 7.88 56.87 11.00
CA GLN A 389 9.18 57.05 10.35
C GLN A 389 10.35 56.53 11.17
#